data_AF-A0A947YRI9-F1
#
_entry.id   AF-A0A947YRI9-F1
#
_cell.length_a   1.000
_cell.length_b   1.000
_cell.length_c   1.000
_cell.angle_alpha   90.00
_cell.angle_beta   90.00
_cell.angle_gamma   90.00
#
_symmetry.space_group_name_H-M   'P 1'
#
loop_
_entity.id
_entity.type
_entity.pdbx_description
1 polymer ?
#
loop_
_entity_poly.entity_id
_entity_poly.type
_entity_poly.pdbx_seq_one_letter_code
_entity_poly.pdbx_strand_id
1 'polypeptide(L)'
;MPTQIRKAIKGLSAYKAGKPIDEVKRELGLSSVVKLASNENPFGPSPKALEAISSSLAEINRYPEGSCFYLREALSKKLRVDPESLIF
;
A
#
# COMPACT_ATOMS: atom_id res chain seq x y z
N MET A 1 32.84 -0.66 17.20
CA MET A 1 32.05 -1.76 17.77
C MET A 1 31.32 -2.46 16.64
N PRO A 2 31.49 -3.77 16.39
CA PRO A 2 30.68 -4.46 15.39
C PRO A 2 29.21 -4.43 15.83
N THR A 3 28.33 -4.02 14.92
CA THR A 3 26.89 -3.93 15.18
C THR A 3 26.34 -5.33 15.48
N GLN A 4 25.95 -5.57 16.73
CA GLN A 4 25.38 -6.84 17.14
C GLN A 4 23.88 -6.86 16.83
N ILE A 5 23.48 -7.63 15.83
CA ILE A 5 22.08 -7.80 15.44
C ILE A 5 21.41 -8.91 16.26
N ARG A 6 20.08 -8.82 16.47
CA ARG A 6 19.30 -9.87 17.13
C ARG A 6 19.42 -11.19 16.37
N LYS A 7 19.59 -12.32 17.09
CA LYS A 7 19.73 -13.67 16.50
C LYS A 7 18.62 -14.00 15.48
N ALA A 8 17.39 -13.57 15.75
CA ALA A 8 16.25 -13.77 14.86
C ALA A 8 16.42 -13.16 13.45
N ILE A 9 17.24 -12.12 13.30
CA ILE A 9 17.47 -11.46 12.00
C ILE A 9 18.56 -12.16 11.19
N LYS A 10 19.46 -12.90 11.84
CA LYS A 10 20.69 -13.43 11.21
C LYS A 10 20.43 -14.40 10.05
N GLY A 11 19.26 -15.06 10.02
CA GLY A 11 18.86 -16.00 8.97
C GLY A 11 17.84 -15.47 7.96
N LEU A 12 17.40 -14.22 8.10
CA LEU A 12 16.41 -13.65 7.19
C LEU A 12 17.06 -13.25 5.87
N SER A 13 16.51 -13.75 4.76
CA SER A 13 16.83 -13.21 3.43
C SER A 13 16.05 -11.93 3.21
N ALA A 14 16.69 -10.93 2.60
CA ALA A 14 16.01 -9.71 2.21
C ALA A 14 14.90 -10.01 1.20
N TYR A 15 13.74 -9.38 1.38
CA TYR A 15 12.66 -9.43 0.39
C TYR A 15 13.15 -8.81 -0.92
N LYS A 16 12.95 -9.52 -2.03
CA LYS A 16 13.28 -9.04 -3.38
C LYS A 16 12.01 -8.52 -4.04
N ALA A 17 11.81 -7.21 -3.99
CA ALA A 17 10.70 -6.56 -4.67
C ALA A 17 10.82 -6.72 -6.20
N GLY A 18 9.68 -6.67 -6.90
CA GLY A 18 9.66 -6.61 -8.35
C GLY A 18 10.38 -5.36 -8.88
N LYS A 19 11.07 -5.49 -10.01
CA LYS A 19 11.83 -4.39 -10.63
C LYS A 19 10.87 -3.27 -11.08
N PRO A 20 11.15 -1.99 -10.76
CA PRO A 20 10.35 -0.86 -11.22
C PRO A 20 10.28 -0.80 -12.76
N ILE A 21 9.18 -0.29 -13.31
CA ILE A 21 8.99 -0.16 -14.77
C ILE A 21 10.14 0.63 -15.40
N ASP A 22 10.52 1.76 -14.79
CA ASP A 22 11.54 2.65 -15.36
C ASP A 22 12.94 2.02 -15.37
N GLU A 23 13.23 1.12 -14.43
CA GLU A 23 14.47 0.34 -14.44
C GLU A 23 14.47 -0.69 -15.57
N VAL A 24 13.37 -1.43 -15.75
CA VAL A 24 13.21 -2.38 -16.86
C VAL A 24 13.36 -1.66 -18.20
N LYS A 25 12.76 -0.48 -18.35
CA LYS A 25 12.86 0.33 -19.57
C LYS A 25 14.31 0.73 -19.88
N ARG A 26 15.05 1.24 -18.88
CA ARG A 26 16.45 1.65 -19.06
C ARG A 26 17.37 0.47 -19.39
N GLU A 27 17.21 -0.65 -18.68
CA GLU A 27 18.07 -1.83 -18.83
C GLU A 27 17.89 -2.52 -20.19
N LEU A 28 16.65 -2.59 -20.68
CA LEU A 28 16.31 -3.30 -21.91
C LEU A 28 16.14 -2.37 -23.13
N GLY A 29 16.33 -1.05 -22.96
CA GLY A 29 16.15 -0.08 -24.05
C GLY A 29 14.71 0.03 -24.56
N LEU A 30 13.72 -0.20 -23.69
CA LEU A 30 12.31 -0.22 -24.06
C LEU A 30 11.65 1.15 -23.90
N SER A 31 10.87 1.57 -24.90
CA SER A 31 10.01 2.75 -24.80
C SER A 31 8.75 2.52 -23.95
N SER A 32 8.25 1.28 -23.96
CA SER A 32 7.01 0.89 -23.30
C SER A 32 7.11 -0.47 -22.61
N VAL A 33 6.32 -0.67 -21.57
CA VAL A 33 6.22 -1.90 -20.78
C VAL A 33 4.76 -2.07 -20.38
N VAL A 34 4.21 -3.27 -20.57
CA VAL A 34 2.90 -3.65 -20.02
C VAL A 34 3.13 -4.33 -18.68
N LYS A 35 2.65 -3.72 -17.59
CA LYS A 35 2.87 -4.24 -16.22
C LYS A 35 1.76 -5.20 -15.81
N LEU A 36 2.12 -6.48 -15.62
CA LEU A 36 1.22 -7.56 -15.16
C LEU A 36 1.78 -8.34 -13.95
N ALA A 37 2.76 -7.76 -13.24
CA ALA A 37 3.59 -8.49 -12.27
C ALA A 37 3.25 -8.22 -10.77
N SER A 38 2.19 -7.48 -10.47
CA SER A 38 1.91 -7.02 -9.08
C SER A 38 0.43 -7.07 -8.67
N ASN A 39 -0.41 -7.79 -9.42
CA ASN A 39 -1.86 -7.90 -9.15
C ASN A 39 -2.59 -6.55 -9.04
N GLU A 40 -2.09 -5.53 -9.76
CA GLU A 40 -2.71 -4.20 -9.78
C GLU A 40 -4.00 -4.22 -10.59
N ASN A 41 -4.97 -3.38 -10.20
CA ASN A 41 -6.21 -3.22 -10.95
C ASN A 41 -5.95 -2.41 -12.24
N PRO A 42 -6.16 -2.97 -13.45
CA PRO A 42 -5.88 -2.28 -14.71
C PRO A 42 -6.82 -1.09 -14.98
N PHE A 43 -7.94 -0.98 -14.27
CA PHE A 43 -8.91 0.12 -14.44
C PHE A 43 -8.57 1.37 -13.63
N GLY A 44 -7.53 1.31 -12.78
CA GLY A 44 -7.23 2.38 -11.84
C GLY A 44 -8.18 2.41 -10.64
N PRO A 45 -8.09 3.46 -9.80
CA PRO A 45 -8.92 3.61 -8.61
C PRO A 45 -10.37 3.99 -8.97
N SER A 46 -11.29 3.74 -8.03
CA SER A 46 -12.69 4.19 -8.13
C SER A 46 -12.76 5.72 -8.29
N PRO A 47 -13.64 6.26 -9.16
CA PRO A 47 -13.86 7.70 -9.26
C PRO A 47 -14.24 8.37 -7.93
N LYS A 48 -15.02 7.68 -7.09
CA LYS A 48 -15.37 8.16 -5.74
C LYS A 48 -14.14 8.24 -4.81
N ALA A 49 -13.17 7.34 -4.99
CA ALA A 49 -11.94 7.38 -4.23
C ALA A 49 -11.05 8.55 -4.68
N LEU A 50 -10.97 8.80 -6.00
CA LEU A 50 -10.25 9.96 -6.54
C LEU A 50 -10.82 11.29 -6.03
N GLU A 51 -12.14 11.42 -5.99
CA GLU A 51 -12.82 12.58 -5.43
C GLU A 51 -12.48 12.77 -3.95
N ALA A 52 -12.65 11.72 -3.13
CA ALA A 52 -12.34 11.77 -1.69
C ALA A 52 -10.88 12.13 -1.41
N ILE A 53 -9.93 11.54 -2.17
CA ILE A 53 -8.51 11.88 -2.06
C ILE A 53 -8.30 13.36 -2.38
N SER A 54 -8.86 13.85 -3.50
CA SER A 54 -8.70 15.24 -3.93
C SER A 54 -9.24 16.22 -2.89
N SER A 55 -10.40 15.94 -2.30
CA SER A 55 -10.99 16.74 -1.22
C SER A 55 -10.17 16.73 0.07
N SER A 56 -9.37 15.70 0.30
CA SER A 56 -8.54 15.56 1.51
C SER A 56 -7.16 16.22 1.41
N LEU A 57 -6.74 16.67 0.21
CA LEU A 57 -5.38 17.12 -0.06
C LEU A 57 -4.93 18.31 0.81
N ALA A 58 -5.84 19.18 1.22
CA ALA A 58 -5.51 20.33 2.05
C ALA A 58 -5.08 19.96 3.49
N GLU A 59 -5.47 18.77 3.97
CA GLU A 59 -5.29 18.35 5.36
C GLU A 59 -4.20 17.28 5.54
N ILE A 60 -3.45 16.93 4.48
CA ILE A 60 -2.46 15.83 4.49
C ILE A 60 -1.28 16.06 5.45
N ASN A 61 -1.11 17.28 5.94
CA ASN A 61 -0.10 17.62 6.95
C ASN A 61 -0.54 17.21 8.37
N ARG A 62 -1.79 16.79 8.56
CA ARG A 62 -2.32 16.31 9.84
C ARG A 62 -2.16 14.80 9.93
N TYR A 63 -1.88 14.31 11.14
CA TYR A 63 -1.96 12.87 11.40
C TYR A 63 -3.40 12.38 11.20
N PRO A 64 -3.59 11.18 10.64
CA PRO A 64 -4.91 10.57 10.59
C PRO A 64 -5.40 10.23 11.99
N GLU A 65 -6.70 10.00 12.11
CA GLU A 65 -7.28 9.43 13.32
C GLU A 65 -6.81 7.96 13.45
N GLY A 66 -6.19 7.63 14.58
CA GLY A 66 -5.45 6.37 14.74
C GLY A 66 -6.32 5.12 14.84
N SER A 67 -7.58 5.23 15.29
CA SER A 67 -8.48 4.07 15.42
C SER A 67 -9.15 3.67 14.10
N CYS A 68 -9.03 4.50 13.06
CA CYS A 68 -9.70 4.36 11.78
C CYS A 68 -11.23 4.24 11.96
N PHE A 69 -11.80 5.00 12.90
CA PHE A 69 -13.20 4.86 13.36
C PHE A 69 -14.21 4.76 12.21
N TYR A 70 -14.19 5.71 11.26
CA TYR A 70 -15.13 5.74 10.14
C TYR A 70 -14.97 4.56 9.17
N LEU A 71 -13.74 4.10 8.93
CA LEU A 71 -13.47 2.94 8.06
C LEU A 71 -13.95 1.65 8.73
N ARG A 72 -13.66 1.49 10.03
CA ARG A 72 -14.11 0.38 10.86
C ARG A 72 -15.63 0.25 10.83
N GLU A 73 -16.34 1.35 11.08
CA GLU A 73 -17.81 1.41 11.08
C GLU A 73 -18.43 1.10 9.71
N ALA A 74 -17.82 1.60 8.62
CA ALA A 74 -18.33 1.34 7.28
C ALA A 74 -18.13 -0.12 6.87
N LEU A 75 -16.97 -0.71 7.21
CA LEU A 75 -16.65 -2.10 6.88
C LEU A 75 -17.38 -3.10 7.76
N SER A 76 -17.55 -2.84 9.06
CA SER A 76 -18.31 -3.72 9.96
C SER A 76 -19.74 -3.93 9.44
N LYS A 77 -20.41 -2.85 9.02
CA LYS A 77 -21.76 -2.89 8.41
C LYS A 77 -21.76 -3.63 7.08
N LYS A 78 -20.77 -3.36 6.21
CA LYS A 78 -20.68 -3.99 4.88
C LYS A 78 -20.41 -5.50 4.97
N LEU A 79 -19.52 -5.89 5.86
CA LEU A 79 -19.09 -7.28 6.05
C LEU A 79 -19.98 -8.04 7.04
N ARG A 80 -20.85 -7.33 7.77
CA ARG A 80 -21.75 -7.87 8.82
C ARG A 80 -20.99 -8.58 9.94
N VAL A 81 -19.95 -7.90 10.43
CA VAL A 81 -19.12 -8.35 11.56
C VAL A 81 -19.10 -7.29 12.65
N ASP A 82 -18.72 -7.69 13.86
CA ASP A 82 -18.48 -6.74 14.95
C ASP A 82 -17.31 -5.79 14.58
N PRO A 83 -17.42 -4.48 14.81
CA PRO A 83 -16.31 -3.53 14.65
C PRO A 83 -15.00 -3.96 15.32
N GLU A 84 -15.06 -4.65 16.45
CA GLU A 84 -13.88 -5.16 17.19
C GLU A 84 -13.23 -6.37 16.50
N SER A 85 -13.87 -6.96 15.50
CA SER A 85 -13.28 -8.02 14.67
C SER A 85 -12.35 -7.48 13.57
N LEU A 86 -12.20 -6.16 13.45
CA LEU A 86 -11.37 -5.52 12.43
C LEU A 86 -10.10 -4.93 13.04
N ILE A 87 -8.99 -4.95 12.30
CA ILE A 87 -7.76 -4.22 12.64
C ILE A 87 -7.23 -3.57 11.37
N PHE A 88 -6.68 -2.36 11.52
CA PHE A 88 -6.15 -1.52 10.44
C PHE A 88 -4.72 -1.11 10.76
#